data_AF-A0A955S828-F1
#
_entry.id   AF-A0A955S828-F1
#
_cell.length_a   1.000
_cell.length_b   1.000
_cell.length_c   1.000
_cell.angle_alpha   90.00
_cell.angle_beta   90.00
_cell.angle_gamma   90.00
#
_symmetry.space_group_name_H-M   'P 1'
#
loop_
_entity.id
_entity.type
_entity.pdbx_description
1 polymer ?
#
loop_
_entity_poly.entity_id
_entity_poly.type
_entity_poly.pdbx_seq_one_letter_code
_entity_poly.pdbx_strand_id
1 'polypeptide(L)' 'IPSALLSVAKKVQAGEYEAGVTRFDLGSGIISLEINPKLKDRIPDEVLKDLDSVQAEIISGKTEVPRGDF' A
#
# COMPACT_ATOMS: atom_id res chain seq x y z
N ILE A 1 5.25 6.33 -6.45
CA ILE A 1 6.69 6.17 -6.78
C ILE A 1 7.56 7.29 -6.19
N PRO A 2 7.25 8.59 -6.33
CA PRO A 2 8.08 9.67 -5.75
C PRO A 2 8.31 9.53 -4.23
N SER A 3 7.29 9.09 -3.49
CA SER A 3 7.35 8.83 -2.05
C SER A 3 8.30 7.69 -1.67
N ALA A 4 8.37 6.62 -2.48
CA ALA A 4 9.27 5.49 -2.26
C ALA A 4 10.74 5.91 -2.37
N LEU A 5 11.07 6.70 -3.41
CA LEU A 5 12.41 7.23 -3.62
C LEU A 5 12.81 8.17 -2.49
N LEU A 6 11.89 9.03 -2.03
CA LEU A 6 12.12 9.91 -0.90
C LEU A 6 12.36 9.14 0.41
N SER A 7 11.63 8.04 0.64
CA SER A 7 11.83 7.18 1.81
C SER A 7 13.24 6.59 1.83
N VAL A 8 13.73 6.10 0.68
CA VAL A 8 15.10 5.58 0.56
C VAL A 8 16.13 6.69 0.75
N ALA A 9 15.94 7.86 0.14
CA ALA A 9 16.85 8.99 0.29
C ALA A 9 16.99 9.45 1.76
N LYS A 10 15.89 9.44 2.52
CA LYS A 10 15.91 9.74 3.96
C LYS A 10 16.71 8.71 4.76
N LYS A 11 16.59 7.41 4.44
CA LYS A 11 17.39 6.35 5.08
C LYS A 11 18.89 6.51 4.80
N VAL A 12 19.24 6.87 3.57
CA VAL A 12 20.64 7.17 3.19
C VAL A 12 21.15 8.37 3.96
N GLN A 13 20.37 9.46 4.04
CA GLN A 13 20.73 10.65 4.81
C GLN A 13 20.92 10.36 6.31
N ALA A 14 20.09 9.48 6.88
CA ALA A 14 20.18 9.07 8.27
C ALA A 14 21.34 8.10 8.56
N GLY A 15 22.01 7.56 7.53
CA GLY A 15 23.03 6.52 7.70
C GLY A 15 22.46 5.13 8.03
N GLU A 16 21.15 4.95 7.92
CA GLU A 16 20.42 3.70 8.21
C GLU A 16 20.14 2.89 6.94
N TYR A 17 20.80 3.22 5.84
CA TYR A 17 20.58 2.53 4.58
C TYR A 17 21.30 1.20 4.54
N GLU A 18 20.52 0.13 4.38
CA GLU A 18 21.02 -1.21 4.08
C GLU A 18 20.78 -1.56 2.62
N ALA A 19 21.83 -2.05 1.94
CA ALA A 19 21.73 -2.51 0.58
C ALA A 19 20.85 -3.77 0.51
N GLY A 20 19.79 -3.71 -0.30
CA GLY A 20 18.86 -4.83 -0.46
C GLY A 20 17.55 -4.43 -1.11
N VAL A 21 16.62 -5.38 -1.16
CA VAL A 21 15.27 -5.17 -1.70
C VAL A 21 14.43 -4.46 -0.64
N THR A 22 14.14 -3.17 -0.87
CA THR A 22 13.17 -2.44 -0.05
C THR A 22 11.76 -2.76 -0.55
N ARG A 23 10.95 -3.38 0.31
CA ARG A 23 9.56 -3.73 0.01
C ARG A 23 8.61 -2.68 0.58
N PHE A 24 7.57 -2.37 -0.18
CA PHE A 24 6.50 -1.46 0.21
C PHE A 24 5.15 -2.18 0.06
N ASP A 25 4.28 -2.01 1.04
CA ASP A 25 2.94 -2.61 1.11
C ASP A 25 1.87 -1.53 1.28
N LEU A 26 0.61 -1.93 1.47
CA LEU A 26 -0.49 -1.01 1.77
C LEU A 26 -0.29 -0.23 3.09
N GLY A 27 0.40 -0.82 4.07
CA GLY A 27 0.71 -0.17 5.35
C GLY A 27 1.78 0.91 5.23
N SER A 28 2.65 0.83 4.22
CA SER A 28 3.72 1.79 3.97
C SER A 28 3.24 3.18 3.51
N GLY A 29 1.96 3.30 3.15
CA GLY A 29 1.38 4.53 2.58
C GLY A 29 1.93 4.91 1.20
N ILE A 30 2.76 4.06 0.61
CA ILE A 30 3.35 4.25 -0.73
C ILE A 30 2.48 3.58 -1.80
N ILE A 31 1.81 2.48 -1.44
CA ILE A 31 0.83 1.77 -2.26
C ILE A 31 -0.55 2.11 -1.73
N SER A 32 -1.44 2.58 -2.60
CA SER A 32 -2.82 2.88 -2.26
C SER A 32 -3.76 2.44 -3.38
N LEU A 33 -4.98 2.07 -3.00
CA LEU A 33 -6.05 1.87 -3.96
C LEU A 33 -6.74 3.21 -4.22
N GLU A 34 -6.84 3.60 -5.48
CA GLU A 34 -7.53 4.81 -5.89
C GLU A 34 -8.77 4.45 -6.71
N ILE A 35 -9.95 4.84 -6.21
CA ILE A 35 -11.22 4.60 -6.90
C ILE A 35 -11.44 5.75 -7.88
N ASN A 36 -11.71 5.42 -9.14
CA ASN A 36 -12.09 6.42 -10.14
C ASN A 36 -13.39 7.14 -9.71
N PRO A 37 -13.36 8.46 -9.46
CA PRO A 37 -14.52 9.19 -8.97
C PRO A 37 -15.74 9.09 -9.90
N LYS A 38 -15.53 8.97 -11.21
CA LYS A 38 -16.60 8.84 -12.21
C LYS A 38 -17.35 7.51 -12.16
N LEU A 39 -16.79 6.51 -11.47
CA LEU A 39 -17.38 5.18 -11.33
C LEU A 39 -17.91 4.94 -9.92
N LYS A 40 -17.75 5.90 -9.00
CA LYS A 40 -18.14 5.73 -7.60
C LYS A 40 -19.61 5.39 -7.43
N ASP A 41 -20.49 6.07 -8.17
CA ASP A 41 -21.94 5.84 -8.14
C ASP A 41 -22.36 4.49 -8.75
N ARG A 42 -21.44 3.79 -9.42
CA ARG A 42 -21.66 2.45 -9.99
C ARG A 42 -21.16 1.34 -9.06
N ILE A 43 -20.52 1.68 -7.96
CA ILE A 43 -20.03 0.71 -6.97
C ILE A 43 -21.06 0.68 -5.84
N PRO A 44 -21.66 -0.49 -5.54
CA PRO A 44 -22.56 -0.62 -4.41
C PRO A 44 -21.86 -0.24 -3.09
N ASP A 45 -22.60 0.40 -2.18
CA ASP A 45 -22.04 0.83 -0.87
C ASP A 45 -21.49 -0.35 -0.05
N GLU A 46 -22.10 -1.52 -0.17
CA GLU A 46 -21.62 -2.76 0.46
C GLU A 46 -20.21 -3.12 -0.01
N VAL A 47 -19.93 -2.98 -1.31
CA VAL A 47 -18.61 -3.25 -1.89
C VAL A 47 -17.57 -2.24 -1.40
N LEU A 48 -17.95 -0.96 -1.26
CA LEU A 48 -17.05 0.05 -0.70
C LEU A 48 -16.71 -0.24 0.76
N LYS A 49 -17.70 -0.68 1.55
CA LYS A 49 -17.49 -1.05 2.94
C LYS A 49 -16.61 -2.29 3.09
N ASP A 50 -16.83 -3.30 2.25
CA ASP A 50 -16.01 -4.51 2.22
C ASP A 50 -14.57 -4.17 1.83
N LEU A 51 -14.38 -3.26 0.89
CA LEU A 51 -13.08 -2.78 0.47
C LEU A 51 -12.31 -2.11 1.62
N ASP A 52 -12.97 -1.20 2.34
CA ASP A 52 -12.38 -0.54 3.51
C ASP A 52 -12.01 -1.56 4.61
N SER A 53 -12.88 -2.55 4.83
CA SER A 53 -12.63 -3.64 5.79
C SER A 53 -11.41 -4.46 5.39
N VAL A 54 -11.35 -4.94 4.14
CA VAL A 54 -10.23 -5.76 3.65
C VAL A 54 -8.92 -4.97 3.67
N GLN A 55 -8.96 -3.69 3.33
CA GLN A 55 -7.77 -2.83 3.42
C GLN A 55 -7.25 -2.73 4.87
N ALA A 56 -8.15 -2.58 5.85
CA ALA A 56 -7.76 -2.60 7.26
C ALA A 56 -7.20 -3.95 7.71
N GLU A 57 -7.75 -5.06 7.21
CA GLU A 57 -7.24 -6.41 7.51
C GLU A 57 -5.84 -6.66 6.93
N ILE A 58 -5.56 -6.16 5.72
CA ILE A 58 -4.23 -6.25 5.12
C ILE A 58 -3.23 -5.37 5.89
N ILE A 59 -3.61 -4.13 6.23
CA ILE A 59 -2.73 -3.20 6.97
C ILE A 59 -2.43 -3.73 8.38
N SER A 60 -3.41 -4.35 9.04
CA SER A 60 -3.23 -4.97 10.36
C SER A 60 -2.44 -6.28 10.33
N GLY A 61 -2.18 -6.84 9.14
CA GLY A 61 -1.54 -8.15 8.98
C GLY A 61 -2.46 -9.34 9.29
N LYS A 62 -3.77 -9.11 9.50
CA LYS A 62 -4.76 -10.19 9.66
C LYS A 62 -4.92 -11.00 8.39
N THR A 63 -4.81 -10.34 7.23
CA THR A 63 -4.84 -10.98 5.90
C THR A 63 -3.51 -10.77 5.21
N GLU A 64 -2.73 -11.83 5.05
CA GLU A 64 -1.54 -11.81 4.22
C GLU A 64 -1.89 -12.13 2.77
N VAL A 65 -1.57 -11.20 1.85
CA VAL A 65 -1.75 -11.42 0.42
C VAL A 65 -0.58 -12.27 -0.10
N PRO A 66 -0.84 -13.45 -0.71
CA PRO A 66 0.20 -14.28 -1.29
C PRO A 66 1.00 -13.50 -2.33
N ARG A 67 2.32 -13.63 -2.27
CA ARG A 67 3.23 -12.93 -3.18
C ARG A 67 3.48 -13.83 -4.39
N GLY A 68 3.38 -13.26 -5.59
CA GLY A 68 3.94 -13.89 -6.77
C GLY A 68 5.46 -13.73 -6.76
N ASP A 69 6.19 -14.79 -7.12
CA ASP A 69 7.63 -14.72 -7.35
C ASP A 69 7.90 -13.92 -8.63
N PHE A 70 8.47 -12.72 -8.48
CA PHE A 70 8.95 -11.87 -9.57
C PHE A 70 10.34 -11.35 -9.25
#